data_AF-A0A7C1VZG8-F1
#
_entry.id   AF-A0A7C1VZG8-F1
#
_cell.length_a   1.000
_cell.length_b   1.000
_cell.length_c   1.000
_cell.angle_alpha   90.00
_cell.angle_beta   90.00
_cell.angle_gamma   90.00
#
_symmetry.space_group_name_H-M   'P 1'
#
loop_
_entity.id
_entity.type
_entity.pdbx_description
1 polymer ?
#
loop_
_entity_poly.entity_id
_entity_poly.type
_entity_poly.pdbx_seq_one_letter_code
_entity_poly.pdbx_strand_id
1 'polypeptide(L)'
;GFFKTFSEIINQTLDSFGQMSEELMRVFAALASGDLTQTMTENYTGSQEQLKTDVNTTVNKLTKVLSVIKEIAEAVNNAAKEISQGNISLSQRTEQQAASLQQTVENMEDQTHTVQQNANHAREAAQLATHARELAQQGGEIVGTAVAAMTKIDQSSKLVADIIGVIDEIAFQTNLLALNAAVEAARAGELGRGFGVVAAEVRRLAQRSAAEAKQIRQLVQDSLSKVKEGTRLVNQSGQTLEDIVTAVRKVSHIIIEIAAASQEQAAGIQQVNNALMQMDQMTQQNAILVEQAAIASESMKEQAKNLKSHIAFFKTDRG
;
A
#
# COMPACT_ATOMS: atom_id res chain seq x y z
N GLY A 1 -92.48 72.65 -8.39
CA GLY A 1 -92.33 73.34 -9.68
C GLY A 1 -91.01 72.94 -10.29
N PHE A 2 -90.93 72.86 -11.63
CA PHE A 2 -89.75 72.40 -12.39
C PHE A 2 -88.40 72.90 -11.84
N PHE A 3 -88.30 74.20 -11.51
CA PHE A 3 -87.08 74.80 -10.94
C PHE A 3 -86.65 74.22 -9.57
N LYS A 4 -87.59 73.83 -8.71
CA LYS A 4 -87.28 73.20 -7.41
C LYS A 4 -86.69 71.80 -7.62
N THR A 5 -87.33 70.99 -8.47
CA THR A 5 -86.87 69.65 -8.83
C THR A 5 -85.52 69.69 -9.57
N PHE A 6 -85.32 70.70 -10.42
CA PHE A 6 -84.05 70.92 -11.11
C PHE A 6 -82.92 71.31 -10.14
N SER A 7 -83.18 72.19 -9.18
CA SER A 7 -82.21 72.51 -8.10
C SER A 7 -81.91 71.31 -7.20
N GLU A 8 -82.90 70.50 -6.86
CA GLU A 8 -82.71 69.29 -6.05
C GLU A 8 -81.83 68.26 -6.78
N ILE A 9 -82.02 68.06 -8.09
CA ILE A 9 -81.19 67.17 -8.92
C ILE A 9 -79.77 67.73 -9.08
N ILE A 10 -79.61 69.03 -9.30
CA ILE A 10 -78.29 69.66 -9.38
C ILE A 10 -77.55 69.54 -8.03
N ASN A 11 -78.22 69.79 -6.92
CA ASN A 11 -77.61 69.66 -5.59
C ASN A 11 -77.22 68.21 -5.30
N GLN A 12 -78.08 67.22 -5.60
CA GLN A 12 -77.72 65.80 -5.48
C GLN A 12 -76.54 65.40 -6.37
N THR A 13 -76.46 65.95 -7.58
CA THR A 13 -75.34 65.68 -8.51
C THR A 13 -74.05 66.30 -7.99
N LEU A 14 -74.09 67.53 -7.48
CA LEU A 14 -72.96 68.23 -6.88
C LEU A 14 -72.49 67.55 -5.59
N ASP A 15 -73.41 67.11 -4.74
CA ASP A 15 -73.10 66.37 -3.51
C ASP A 15 -72.46 65.01 -3.82
N SER A 16 -73.01 64.28 -4.79
CA SER A 16 -72.44 63.01 -5.26
C SER A 16 -71.04 63.19 -5.86
N PHE A 17 -70.83 64.25 -6.64
CA PHE A 17 -69.51 64.58 -7.19
C PHE A 17 -68.53 65.02 -6.08
N GLY A 18 -69.01 65.77 -5.08
CA GLY A 18 -68.24 66.17 -3.91
C GLY A 18 -67.78 64.98 -3.08
N GLN A 19 -68.70 64.08 -2.73
CA GLN A 19 -68.39 62.83 -2.01
C GLN A 19 -67.40 61.96 -2.79
N MET A 20 -67.58 61.83 -4.11
CA MET A 20 -66.65 61.10 -4.97
C MET A 20 -65.25 61.71 -4.95
N SER A 21 -65.16 63.04 -5.06
CA SER A 21 -63.88 63.75 -5.02
C SER A 21 -63.19 63.60 -3.68
N GLU A 22 -63.92 63.70 -2.56
CA GLU A 22 -63.39 63.47 -1.22
C GLU A 22 -62.87 62.04 -1.05
N GLU A 23 -63.61 61.03 -1.52
CA GLU A 23 -63.19 59.64 -1.40
C GLU A 23 -61.98 59.32 -2.30
N LEU A 24 -61.94 59.88 -3.52
CA LEU A 24 -60.78 59.80 -4.41
C LEU A 24 -59.55 60.46 -3.77
N MET A 25 -59.69 61.67 -3.24
CA MET A 25 -58.61 62.36 -2.54
C MET A 25 -58.09 61.54 -1.36
N ARG A 26 -59.00 60.93 -0.57
CA ARG A 26 -58.62 60.05 0.55
C ARG A 26 -57.81 58.84 0.07
N VAL A 27 -58.31 58.11 -0.93
CA VAL A 27 -57.65 56.89 -1.44
C VAL A 27 -56.31 57.23 -2.11
N PHE A 28 -56.24 58.30 -2.90
CA PHE A 28 -54.96 58.70 -3.51
C PHE A 28 -53.97 59.27 -2.50
N ALA A 29 -54.42 60.00 -1.48
CA ALA A 29 -53.56 60.45 -0.40
C ALA A 29 -53.00 59.26 0.40
N ALA A 30 -53.85 58.26 0.70
CA ALA A 30 -53.43 57.01 1.32
C ALA A 30 -52.39 56.30 0.45
N LEU A 31 -52.66 56.13 -0.85
CA LEU A 31 -51.73 55.50 -1.80
C LEU A 31 -50.39 56.24 -1.88
N ALA A 32 -50.41 57.58 -1.90
CA ALA A 32 -49.20 58.40 -1.91
C ALA A 32 -48.39 58.27 -0.60
N SER A 33 -49.06 58.01 0.52
CA SER A 33 -48.44 57.71 1.81
C SER A 33 -48.02 56.23 1.97
N GLY A 34 -48.22 55.40 0.94
CA GLY A 34 -47.92 53.97 0.97
C GLY A 34 -49.02 53.10 1.58
N ASP A 35 -50.18 53.64 1.93
CA ASP A 35 -51.30 52.88 2.48
C ASP A 35 -52.21 52.34 1.37
N LEU A 36 -52.07 51.06 1.03
CA LEU A 36 -52.92 50.36 0.06
C LEU A 36 -54.13 49.67 0.71
N THR A 37 -54.41 49.94 1.98
CA THR A 37 -55.55 49.33 2.68
C THR A 37 -56.87 50.07 2.39
N GLN A 38 -56.77 51.30 1.88
CA GLN A 38 -57.89 52.21 1.59
C GLN A 38 -58.48 51.96 0.20
N THR A 39 -59.81 51.91 0.13
CA THR A 39 -60.59 51.71 -1.11
C THR A 39 -61.78 52.66 -1.12
N MET A 40 -62.38 52.88 -2.28
CA MET A 40 -63.66 53.58 -2.42
C MET A 40 -64.80 52.65 -2.00
N THR A 41 -65.58 53.07 -1.01
CA THR A 41 -66.62 52.29 -0.32
C THR A 41 -68.03 52.81 -0.57
N GLU A 42 -68.17 54.08 -0.94
CA GLU A 42 -69.47 54.69 -1.22
C GLU A 42 -70.13 54.08 -2.47
N ASN A 43 -71.45 54.23 -2.59
CA ASN A 43 -72.21 53.70 -3.72
C ASN A 43 -72.35 54.75 -4.81
N TYR A 44 -71.91 54.42 -6.03
CA TYR A 44 -72.01 55.31 -7.18
C TYR A 44 -72.86 54.68 -8.28
N THR A 45 -73.18 55.43 -9.33
CA THR A 45 -73.92 54.92 -10.48
C THR A 45 -73.28 55.37 -11.80
N GLY A 46 -73.55 54.64 -12.88
CA GLY A 46 -73.02 54.97 -14.21
C GLY A 46 -71.49 55.02 -14.25
N SER A 47 -70.93 56.09 -14.82
CA SER A 47 -69.47 56.27 -14.98
C SER A 47 -68.71 56.41 -13.66
N GLN A 48 -69.38 56.85 -12.58
CA GLN A 48 -68.74 57.00 -11.27
C GLN A 48 -68.48 55.64 -10.61
N GLU A 49 -69.39 54.67 -10.78
CA GLU A 49 -69.20 53.29 -10.29
C GLU A 49 -68.07 52.59 -11.04
N GLN A 50 -67.94 52.85 -12.34
CA GLN A 50 -66.80 52.38 -13.13
C GLN A 50 -65.48 52.92 -12.58
N LEU A 51 -65.40 54.24 -12.28
CA LEU A 51 -64.19 54.84 -11.71
C LEU A 51 -63.84 54.23 -10.34
N LYS A 52 -64.82 54.04 -9.45
CA LYS A 52 -64.62 53.31 -8.18
C LYS A 52 -64.05 51.91 -8.43
N THR A 53 -64.62 51.18 -9.37
CA THR A 53 -64.18 49.82 -9.72
C THR A 53 -62.73 49.81 -10.21
N ASP A 54 -62.37 50.76 -11.08
CA ASP A 54 -61.02 50.86 -11.64
C ASP A 54 -59.99 51.28 -10.59
N VAL A 55 -60.35 52.21 -9.69
CA VAL A 55 -59.51 52.61 -8.54
C VAL A 55 -59.28 51.43 -7.60
N ASN A 56 -60.35 50.77 -7.16
CA ASN A 56 -60.26 49.61 -6.26
C ASN A 56 -59.49 48.45 -6.90
N THR A 57 -59.68 48.22 -8.20
CA THR A 57 -58.93 47.20 -8.95
C THR A 57 -57.44 47.54 -9.02
N THR A 58 -57.10 48.82 -9.17
CA THR A 58 -55.71 49.29 -9.18
C THR A 58 -55.05 49.06 -7.82
N VAL A 59 -55.72 49.46 -6.73
CA VAL A 59 -55.23 49.21 -5.35
C VAL A 59 -55.04 47.72 -5.12
N ASN A 60 -56.04 46.88 -5.43
CA ASN A 60 -55.95 45.43 -5.25
C ASN A 60 -54.80 44.79 -6.06
N LYS A 61 -54.58 45.23 -7.31
CA LYS A 61 -53.47 44.72 -8.14
C LYS A 61 -52.11 45.11 -7.56
N LEU A 62 -51.95 46.36 -7.11
CA LEU A 62 -50.72 46.82 -6.46
C LEU A 62 -50.46 46.06 -5.16
N THR A 63 -51.48 45.88 -4.31
CA THR A 63 -51.39 45.10 -3.07
C THR A 63 -50.97 43.66 -3.35
N LYS A 64 -51.54 43.01 -4.37
CA LYS A 64 -51.18 41.64 -4.75
C LYS A 64 -49.74 41.54 -5.25
N VAL A 65 -49.31 42.47 -6.10
CA VAL A 65 -47.92 42.50 -6.60
C VAL A 65 -46.94 42.70 -5.44
N LEU A 66 -47.18 43.67 -4.56
CA LEU A 66 -46.32 43.94 -3.41
C LEU A 66 -46.26 42.76 -2.43
N SER A 67 -47.38 42.06 -2.22
CA SER A 67 -47.43 40.86 -1.38
C SER A 67 -46.58 39.73 -1.96
N VAL A 68 -46.68 39.49 -3.27
CA VAL A 68 -45.84 38.48 -3.97
C VAL A 68 -44.36 38.85 -3.89
N ILE A 69 -44.00 40.13 -4.06
CA ILE A 69 -42.60 40.55 -3.96
C ILE A 69 -42.08 40.37 -2.51
N LYS A 70 -42.89 40.63 -1.49
CA LYS A 70 -42.56 40.39 -0.09
C LYS A 70 -42.28 38.90 0.17
N GLU A 71 -43.12 38.00 -0.33
CA GLU A 71 -42.92 36.55 -0.23
C GLU A 71 -41.63 36.10 -0.94
N ILE A 72 -41.37 36.60 -2.15
CA ILE A 72 -40.14 36.30 -2.91
C ILE A 72 -38.90 36.79 -2.13
N ALA A 73 -38.94 37.98 -1.55
CA ALA A 73 -37.83 38.52 -0.76
C ALA A 73 -37.52 37.62 0.45
N GLU A 74 -38.55 37.12 1.14
CA GLU A 74 -38.37 36.20 2.27
C GLU A 74 -37.82 34.84 1.81
N ALA A 75 -38.31 34.31 0.69
CA ALA A 75 -37.80 33.08 0.10
C ALA A 75 -36.32 33.20 -0.30
N VAL A 76 -35.92 34.30 -0.96
CA VAL A 76 -34.52 34.57 -1.34
C VAL A 76 -33.63 34.70 -0.11
N ASN A 77 -34.09 35.40 0.93
CA ASN A 77 -33.33 35.52 2.18
C ASN A 77 -33.11 34.16 2.86
N ASN A 78 -34.13 33.29 2.87
CA ASN A 78 -34.01 31.95 3.44
C ASN A 78 -33.08 31.06 2.61
N ALA A 79 -33.21 31.07 1.28
CA ALA A 79 -32.32 30.33 0.38
C ALA A 79 -30.86 30.79 0.52
N ALA A 80 -30.60 32.10 0.61
CA ALA A 80 -29.26 32.63 0.83
C ALA A 80 -28.66 32.16 2.16
N LYS A 81 -29.47 32.06 3.21
CA LYS A 81 -29.06 31.54 4.52
C LYS A 81 -28.72 30.04 4.45
N GLU A 82 -29.51 29.24 3.75
CA GLU A 82 -29.23 27.82 3.53
C GLU A 82 -27.94 27.61 2.72
N ILE A 83 -27.73 28.38 1.65
CA ILE A 83 -26.49 28.32 0.87
C ILE A 83 -25.30 28.69 1.75
N SER A 84 -25.39 29.77 2.54
CA SER A 84 -24.32 30.17 3.47
C SER A 84 -23.96 29.07 4.47
N GLN A 85 -24.96 28.40 5.04
CA GLN A 85 -24.74 27.28 5.97
C GLN A 85 -24.10 26.06 5.27
N GLY A 86 -24.61 25.68 4.09
CA GLY A 86 -24.03 24.61 3.29
C GLY A 86 -22.57 24.91 2.91
N ASN A 87 -22.28 26.18 2.63
CA ASN A 87 -20.96 26.64 2.25
C ASN A 87 -19.95 26.62 3.42
N ILE A 88 -20.38 26.92 4.65
CA ILE A 88 -19.58 26.73 5.87
C ILE A 88 -19.21 25.24 6.03
N SER A 89 -20.18 24.34 5.84
CA SER A 89 -19.91 22.90 5.92
C SER A 89 -18.96 22.43 4.81
N LEU A 90 -19.10 22.96 3.59
CA LEU A 90 -18.18 22.67 2.49
C LEU A 90 -16.77 23.18 2.80
N SER A 91 -16.63 24.39 3.36
CA SER A 91 -15.35 24.95 3.81
C SER A 91 -14.63 24.02 4.79
N GLN A 92 -15.33 23.58 5.83
CA GLN A 92 -14.77 22.66 6.84
C GLN A 92 -14.33 21.33 6.23
N ARG A 93 -15.11 20.78 5.30
CA ARG A 93 -14.76 19.54 4.59
C ARG A 93 -13.55 19.72 3.68
N THR A 94 -13.44 20.86 2.99
CA THR A 94 -12.29 21.21 2.15
C THR A 94 -11.02 21.35 2.99
N GLU A 95 -11.08 22.01 4.15
CA GLU A 95 -9.95 22.11 5.08
C GLU A 95 -9.51 20.74 5.61
N GLN A 96 -10.46 19.91 6.04
CA GLN A 96 -10.17 18.55 6.51
C GLN A 96 -9.58 17.68 5.40
N GLN A 97 -10.08 17.83 4.17
CA GLN A 97 -9.54 17.13 3.00
C GLN A 97 -8.11 17.57 2.70
N ALA A 98 -7.81 18.87 2.77
CA ALA A 98 -6.45 19.38 2.60
C ALA A 98 -5.48 18.78 3.63
N ALA A 99 -5.87 18.75 4.91
CA ALA A 99 -5.05 18.14 5.96
C ALA A 99 -4.83 16.63 5.73
N SER A 100 -5.89 15.92 5.29
CA SER A 100 -5.81 14.47 5.01
C SER A 100 -4.93 14.19 3.78
N LEU A 101 -5.00 15.03 2.75
CA LEU A 101 -4.14 14.94 1.57
C LEU A 101 -2.68 15.15 1.95
N GLN A 102 -2.38 16.15 2.77
CA GLN A 102 -1.01 16.42 3.22
C GLN A 102 -0.40 15.24 3.98
N GLN A 103 -1.14 14.66 4.95
CA GLN A 103 -0.69 13.46 5.65
C GLN A 103 -0.55 12.25 4.72
N THR A 104 -1.41 12.14 3.71
CA THR A 104 -1.30 11.05 2.71
C THR A 104 -0.04 11.23 1.87
N VAL A 105 0.27 12.43 1.43
CA VAL A 105 1.51 12.74 0.68
C VAL A 105 2.75 12.39 1.50
N GLU A 106 2.80 12.79 2.77
CA GLU A 106 3.90 12.44 3.68
C GLU A 106 4.09 10.91 3.79
N ASN A 107 3.00 10.16 3.98
CA ASN A 107 3.05 8.69 3.99
C ASN A 107 3.51 8.10 2.66
N MET A 108 3.14 8.71 1.53
CA MET A 108 3.55 8.25 0.20
C MET A 108 5.04 8.50 -0.05
N GLU A 109 5.63 9.57 0.48
CA GLU A 109 7.07 9.81 0.43
C GLU A 109 7.83 8.74 1.22
N ASP A 110 7.39 8.43 2.44
CA ASP A 110 7.97 7.35 3.25
C ASP A 110 7.84 5.97 2.58
N GLN A 111 6.69 5.68 1.96
CA GLN A 111 6.51 4.46 1.17
C GLN A 111 7.44 4.41 -0.04
N THR A 112 7.60 5.53 -0.75
CA THR A 112 8.53 5.63 -1.89
C THR A 112 9.95 5.31 -1.44
N HIS A 113 10.38 5.89 -0.33
CA HIS A 113 11.70 5.66 0.24
C HIS A 113 11.89 4.18 0.63
N THR A 114 10.91 3.59 1.31
CA THR A 114 10.95 2.18 1.74
C THR A 114 11.00 1.21 0.56
N VAL A 115 10.21 1.46 -0.48
CA VAL A 115 10.22 0.63 -1.71
C VAL A 115 11.57 0.74 -2.43
N GLN A 116 12.16 1.94 -2.49
CA GLN A 116 13.48 2.13 -3.08
C GLN A 116 14.58 1.42 -2.28
N GLN A 117 14.51 1.46 -0.95
CA GLN A 117 15.42 0.69 -0.08
C GLN A 117 15.25 -0.81 -0.29
N ASN A 118 14.03 -1.33 -0.36
CA ASN A 118 13.77 -2.74 -0.63
C ASN A 118 14.35 -3.19 -1.97
N ALA A 119 14.20 -2.39 -3.02
CA ALA A 119 14.80 -2.68 -4.33
C ALA A 119 16.34 -2.74 -4.25
N ASN A 120 16.97 -1.83 -3.50
CA ASN A 120 18.41 -1.82 -3.30
C ASN A 120 18.89 -3.02 -2.46
N HIS A 121 18.22 -3.33 -1.36
CA HIS A 121 18.52 -4.50 -0.52
C HIS A 121 18.33 -5.81 -1.29
N ALA A 122 17.32 -5.91 -2.15
CA ALA A 122 17.16 -7.06 -3.02
C ALA A 122 18.37 -7.21 -3.98
N ARG A 123 18.84 -6.11 -4.60
CA ARG A 123 20.05 -6.17 -5.46
C ARG A 123 21.29 -6.61 -4.68
N GLU A 124 21.50 -6.09 -3.48
CA GLU A 124 22.62 -6.48 -2.62
C GLU A 124 22.53 -7.95 -2.19
N ALA A 125 21.35 -8.41 -1.78
CA ALA A 125 21.10 -9.80 -1.42
C ALA A 125 21.33 -10.74 -2.61
N ALA A 126 21.00 -10.33 -3.84
CA ALA A 126 21.24 -11.11 -5.05
C ALA A 126 22.75 -11.27 -5.33
N GLN A 127 23.55 -10.24 -5.07
CA GLN A 127 25.01 -10.30 -5.19
C GLN A 127 25.60 -11.24 -4.13
N LEU A 128 25.15 -11.12 -2.86
CA LEU A 128 25.57 -12.02 -1.78
C LEU A 128 25.20 -13.48 -2.07
N ALA A 129 24.00 -13.75 -2.57
CA ALA A 129 23.58 -15.08 -2.97
C ALA A 129 24.44 -15.64 -4.12
N THR A 130 24.82 -14.79 -5.08
CA THR A 130 25.73 -15.19 -6.17
C THR A 130 27.10 -15.56 -5.63
N HIS A 131 27.66 -14.75 -4.74
CA HIS A 131 28.95 -15.03 -4.12
C HIS A 131 28.92 -16.30 -3.24
N ALA A 132 27.86 -16.50 -2.45
CA ALA A 132 27.68 -17.72 -1.65
C ALA A 132 27.60 -18.98 -2.53
N ARG A 133 26.95 -18.89 -3.70
CA ARG A 133 26.90 -19.98 -4.68
C ARG A 133 28.29 -20.32 -5.22
N GLU A 134 29.10 -19.30 -5.56
CA GLU A 134 30.47 -19.50 -6.02
C GLU A 134 31.34 -20.19 -4.97
N LEU A 135 31.25 -19.77 -3.70
CA LEU A 135 31.97 -20.40 -2.59
C LEU A 135 31.54 -21.86 -2.39
N ALA A 136 30.23 -22.14 -2.46
CA ALA A 136 29.73 -23.50 -2.35
C ALA A 136 30.19 -24.39 -3.52
N GLN A 137 30.25 -23.86 -4.73
CA GLN A 137 30.78 -24.56 -5.90
C GLN A 137 32.27 -24.88 -5.75
N GLN A 138 33.08 -23.90 -5.33
CA GLN A 138 34.50 -24.12 -5.01
C GLN A 138 34.68 -25.16 -3.90
N GLY A 139 33.85 -25.12 -2.86
CA GLY A 139 33.82 -26.15 -1.82
C GLY A 139 33.55 -27.55 -2.39
N GLY A 140 32.62 -27.65 -3.35
CA GLY A 140 32.31 -28.89 -4.06
C GLY A 140 33.51 -29.44 -4.85
N GLU A 141 34.26 -28.58 -5.52
CA GLU A 141 35.50 -28.97 -6.25
C GLU A 141 36.59 -29.48 -5.30
N ILE A 142 36.77 -28.83 -4.14
CA ILE A 142 37.72 -29.26 -3.10
C ILE A 142 37.31 -30.63 -2.54
N VAL A 143 36.02 -30.82 -2.26
CA VAL A 143 35.50 -32.12 -1.81
C VAL A 143 35.71 -33.20 -2.87
N GLY A 144 35.45 -32.92 -4.15
CA GLY A 144 35.72 -33.85 -5.25
C GLY A 144 37.20 -34.26 -5.31
N THR A 145 38.11 -33.32 -5.09
CA THR A 145 39.55 -33.59 -4.99
C THR A 145 39.89 -34.47 -3.77
N ALA A 146 39.25 -34.22 -2.63
CA ALA A 146 39.43 -35.02 -1.42
C ALA A 146 38.94 -36.47 -1.58
N VAL A 147 37.80 -36.69 -2.26
CA VAL A 147 37.29 -38.03 -2.60
C VAL A 147 38.30 -38.77 -3.48
N ALA A 148 38.86 -38.11 -4.49
CA ALA A 148 39.87 -38.70 -5.37
C ALA A 148 41.14 -39.09 -4.59
N ALA A 149 41.58 -38.25 -3.64
CA ALA A 149 42.72 -38.56 -2.77
C ALA A 149 42.44 -39.76 -1.85
N MET A 150 41.27 -39.81 -1.19
CA MET A 150 40.88 -40.95 -0.36
C MET A 150 40.79 -42.26 -1.15
N THR A 151 40.31 -42.20 -2.40
CA THR A 151 40.28 -43.35 -3.30
C THR A 151 41.68 -43.87 -3.62
N LYS A 152 42.65 -42.97 -3.85
CA LYS A 152 44.07 -43.37 -4.05
C LYS A 152 44.68 -43.97 -2.79
N ILE A 153 44.33 -43.45 -1.60
CA ILE A 153 44.76 -44.00 -0.32
C ILE A 153 44.19 -45.42 -0.13
N ASP A 154 42.89 -45.63 -0.37
CA ASP A 154 42.25 -46.96 -0.29
C ASP A 154 42.94 -47.98 -1.21
N GLN A 155 43.23 -47.59 -2.47
CA GLN A 155 43.97 -48.43 -3.41
C GLN A 155 45.38 -48.76 -2.91
N SER A 156 46.10 -47.75 -2.39
CA SER A 156 47.46 -47.93 -1.87
C SER A 156 47.48 -48.83 -0.63
N SER A 157 46.51 -48.67 0.27
CA SER A 157 46.37 -49.51 1.46
C SER A 157 46.03 -50.96 1.12
N LYS A 158 45.24 -51.22 0.08
CA LYS A 158 44.98 -52.58 -0.43
C LYS A 158 46.26 -53.23 -0.97
N LEU A 159 47.04 -52.50 -1.77
CA LEU A 159 48.34 -52.98 -2.27
C LEU A 159 49.29 -53.32 -1.12
N VAL A 160 49.34 -52.48 -0.08
CA VAL A 160 50.14 -52.78 1.13
C VAL A 160 49.63 -54.04 1.82
N ALA A 161 48.31 -54.23 1.94
CA ALA A 161 47.74 -55.44 2.54
C ALA A 161 48.15 -56.71 1.77
N ASP A 162 48.16 -56.66 0.43
CA ASP A 162 48.59 -57.76 -0.44
C ASP A 162 50.08 -58.07 -0.25
N ILE A 163 50.94 -57.05 -0.19
CA ILE A 163 52.38 -57.22 0.06
C ILE A 163 52.63 -57.87 1.42
N ILE A 164 51.92 -57.43 2.47
CA ILE A 164 52.00 -58.04 3.80
C ILE A 164 51.49 -59.50 3.78
N GLY A 165 50.52 -59.81 2.92
CA GLY A 165 50.12 -61.18 2.56
C GLY A 165 51.30 -62.02 2.10
N VAL A 166 52.03 -61.54 1.10
CA VAL A 166 53.22 -62.23 0.54
C VAL A 166 54.35 -62.36 1.57
N ILE A 167 54.60 -61.35 2.41
CA ILE A 167 55.64 -61.41 3.45
C ILE A 167 55.33 -62.50 4.48
N ASP A 168 54.07 -62.61 4.91
CA ASP A 168 53.61 -63.66 5.83
C ASP A 168 53.80 -65.07 5.21
N GLU A 169 53.49 -65.21 3.91
CA GLU A 169 53.74 -66.45 3.16
C GLU A 169 55.23 -66.79 3.07
N ILE A 170 56.10 -65.82 2.74
CA ILE A 170 57.56 -66.01 2.71
C ILE A 170 58.08 -66.40 4.09
N ALA A 171 57.60 -65.77 5.17
CA ALA A 171 57.98 -66.10 6.53
C ALA A 171 57.56 -67.55 6.88
N PHE A 172 56.36 -67.97 6.48
CA PHE A 172 55.88 -69.34 6.65
C PHE A 172 56.74 -70.36 5.89
N GLN A 173 57.03 -70.11 4.61
CA GLN A 173 57.90 -70.96 3.79
C GLN A 173 59.32 -71.04 4.39
N THR A 174 59.88 -69.92 4.84
CA THR A 174 61.21 -69.87 5.49
C THR A 174 61.23 -70.67 6.79
N ASN A 175 60.17 -70.58 7.60
CA ASN A 175 60.03 -71.38 8.82
C ASN A 175 59.96 -72.89 8.51
N LEU A 176 59.29 -73.29 7.41
CA LEU A 176 59.20 -74.69 6.98
C LEU A 176 60.54 -75.20 6.43
N LEU A 177 61.24 -74.40 5.63
CA LEU A 177 62.61 -74.66 5.15
C LEU A 177 63.60 -74.83 6.31
N ALA A 178 63.55 -73.93 7.30
CA ALA A 178 64.40 -73.98 8.48
C ALA A 178 64.11 -75.21 9.36
N LEU A 179 62.85 -75.63 9.47
CA LEU A 179 62.47 -76.86 10.13
C LEU A 179 63.07 -78.09 9.41
N ASN A 180 62.95 -78.16 8.08
CA ASN A 180 63.53 -79.23 7.29
C ASN A 180 65.05 -79.29 7.44
N ALA A 181 65.73 -78.13 7.42
CA ALA A 181 67.17 -78.05 7.64
C ALA A 181 67.58 -78.48 9.06
N ALA A 182 66.80 -78.13 10.09
CA ALA A 182 67.05 -78.58 11.46
C ALA A 182 66.91 -80.11 11.60
N VAL A 183 65.94 -80.70 10.91
CA VAL A 183 65.75 -82.16 10.87
C VAL A 183 66.94 -82.85 10.18
N GLU A 184 67.40 -82.35 9.03
CA GLU A 184 68.54 -82.94 8.31
C GLU A 184 69.86 -82.74 9.08
N ALA A 185 70.03 -81.61 9.75
CA ALA A 185 71.16 -81.36 10.65
C ALA A 185 71.19 -82.34 11.84
N ALA A 186 70.04 -82.65 12.44
CA ALA A 186 69.93 -83.66 13.47
C ALA A 186 70.24 -85.07 12.94
N ARG A 187 69.88 -85.35 11.68
CA ARG A 187 70.17 -86.61 10.99
C ARG A 187 71.66 -86.83 10.72
N ALA A 188 72.41 -85.75 10.49
CA ALA A 188 73.87 -85.77 10.27
C ALA A 188 74.70 -85.89 11.56
N GLY A 189 74.08 -85.93 12.74
CA GLY A 189 74.76 -86.13 14.03
C GLY A 189 75.73 -85.00 14.40
N GLU A 190 76.91 -85.34 14.92
CA GLU A 190 77.92 -84.36 15.39
C GLU A 190 78.45 -83.44 14.27
N LEU A 191 78.49 -83.91 13.01
CA LEU A 191 78.92 -83.10 11.85
C LEU A 191 77.88 -82.02 11.47
N GLY A 192 76.60 -82.22 11.79
CA GLY A 192 75.49 -81.30 11.48
C GLY A 192 75.21 -80.26 12.56
N ARG A 193 75.90 -80.32 13.71
CA ARG A 193 75.58 -79.54 14.91
C ARG A 193 75.63 -78.01 14.69
N GLY A 194 76.60 -77.54 13.90
CA GLY A 194 76.70 -76.12 13.50
C GLY A 194 75.55 -75.67 12.60
N PHE A 195 75.13 -76.52 11.65
CA PHE A 195 73.98 -76.25 10.78
C PHE A 195 72.65 -76.24 11.54
N GLY A 196 72.51 -77.09 12.57
CA GLY A 196 71.33 -77.13 13.42
C GLY A 196 71.09 -75.83 14.18
N VAL A 197 72.15 -75.19 14.68
CA VAL A 197 72.05 -73.88 15.37
C VAL A 197 71.61 -72.78 14.41
N VAL A 198 72.18 -72.75 13.20
CA VAL A 198 71.79 -71.77 12.16
C VAL A 198 70.33 -72.00 11.75
N ALA A 199 69.90 -73.24 11.56
CA ALA A 199 68.52 -73.57 11.22
C ALA A 199 67.52 -73.13 12.33
N ALA A 200 67.87 -73.31 13.60
CA ALA A 200 67.06 -72.84 14.72
C ALA A 200 66.95 -71.30 14.76
N GLU A 201 68.04 -70.58 14.47
CA GLU A 201 68.03 -69.12 14.45
C GLU A 201 67.24 -68.55 13.25
N VAL A 202 67.39 -69.16 12.06
CA VAL A 202 66.56 -68.82 10.88
C VAL A 202 65.08 -69.06 11.17
N ARG A 203 64.75 -70.17 11.85
CA ARG A 203 63.37 -70.46 12.25
C ARG A 203 62.81 -69.42 13.21
N ARG A 204 63.60 -69.01 14.21
CA ARG A 204 63.23 -67.95 15.17
C ARG A 204 62.99 -66.62 14.47
N LEU A 205 63.86 -66.25 13.52
CA LEU A 205 63.70 -65.04 12.72
C LEU A 205 62.44 -65.09 11.85
N ALA A 206 62.16 -66.22 11.20
CA ALA A 206 60.97 -66.43 10.39
C ALA A 206 59.67 -66.30 11.23
N GLN A 207 59.63 -66.90 12.43
CA GLN A 207 58.51 -66.74 13.35
C GLN A 207 58.31 -65.28 13.80
N ARG A 208 59.41 -64.56 14.06
CA ARG A 208 59.36 -63.13 14.39
C ARG A 208 58.81 -62.31 13.22
N SER A 209 59.28 -62.55 11.99
CA SER A 209 58.78 -61.87 10.79
C SER A 209 57.29 -62.12 10.57
N ALA A 210 56.79 -63.33 10.78
CA ALA A 210 55.35 -63.64 10.69
C ALA A 210 54.51 -62.90 11.74
N ALA A 211 55.02 -62.80 12.99
CA ALA A 211 54.35 -62.06 14.05
C ALA A 211 54.24 -60.55 13.73
N GLU A 212 55.32 -59.95 13.25
CA GLU A 212 55.36 -58.53 12.82
C GLU A 212 54.45 -58.31 11.61
N ALA A 213 54.48 -59.20 10.60
CA ALA A 213 53.60 -59.12 9.43
C ALA A 213 52.12 -59.14 9.84
N LYS A 214 51.75 -59.97 10.82
CA LYS A 214 50.39 -60.02 11.36
C LYS A 214 49.98 -58.72 12.06
N GLN A 215 50.88 -58.10 12.83
CA GLN A 215 50.63 -56.79 13.46
C GLN A 215 50.42 -55.69 12.41
N ILE A 216 51.28 -55.63 11.37
CA ILE A 216 51.14 -54.66 10.28
C ILE A 216 49.82 -54.90 9.53
N ARG A 217 49.46 -56.15 9.26
CA ARG A 217 48.17 -56.49 8.61
C ARG A 217 46.99 -55.91 9.38
N GLN A 218 47.00 -56.00 10.71
CA GLN A 218 45.94 -55.46 11.55
C GLN A 218 45.88 -53.92 11.50
N LEU A 219 47.03 -53.24 11.51
CA LEU A 219 47.10 -51.77 11.35
C LEU A 219 46.61 -51.30 9.98
N VAL A 220 46.92 -52.07 8.92
CA VAL A 220 46.45 -51.78 7.56
C VAL A 220 44.94 -51.98 7.46
N GLN A 221 44.38 -53.03 8.08
CA GLN A 221 42.93 -53.25 8.12
C GLN A 221 42.19 -52.14 8.87
N ASP A 222 42.71 -51.69 10.02
CA ASP A 222 42.15 -50.54 10.74
C ASP A 222 42.21 -49.27 9.88
N SER A 223 43.33 -49.03 9.20
CA SER A 223 43.48 -47.88 8.29
C SER A 223 42.47 -47.93 7.13
N LEU A 224 42.26 -49.09 6.51
CA LEU A 224 41.24 -49.28 5.47
C LEU A 224 39.84 -48.96 5.97
N SER A 225 39.50 -49.39 7.18
CA SER A 225 38.21 -49.07 7.81
C SER A 225 38.03 -47.55 7.99
N LYS A 226 39.06 -46.87 8.51
CA LYS A 226 39.06 -45.41 8.70
C LYS A 226 38.97 -44.63 7.38
N VAL A 227 39.66 -45.07 6.33
CA VAL A 227 39.59 -44.46 4.99
C VAL A 227 38.21 -44.63 4.37
N LYS A 228 37.57 -45.80 4.57
CA LYS A 228 36.21 -46.06 4.11
C LYS A 228 35.20 -45.12 4.78
N GLU A 229 35.31 -44.95 6.09
CA GLU A 229 34.45 -44.01 6.83
C GLU A 229 34.73 -42.55 6.43
N GLY A 230 36.01 -42.18 6.28
CA GLY A 230 36.41 -40.85 5.77
C GLY A 230 35.82 -40.56 4.40
N THR A 231 35.90 -41.52 3.46
CA THR A 231 35.29 -41.41 2.13
C THR A 231 33.77 -41.19 2.22
N ARG A 232 33.09 -41.92 3.10
CA ARG A 232 31.64 -41.77 3.32
C ARG A 232 31.29 -40.36 3.79
N LEU A 233 32.01 -39.83 4.79
CA LEU A 233 31.79 -38.49 5.32
C LEU A 233 32.06 -37.40 4.28
N VAL A 234 33.15 -37.53 3.51
CA VAL A 234 33.51 -36.56 2.46
C VAL A 234 32.46 -36.56 1.34
N ASN A 235 31.96 -37.72 0.91
CA ASN A 235 30.86 -37.81 -0.05
C ASN A 235 29.58 -37.15 0.47
N GLN A 236 29.23 -37.38 1.74
CA GLN A 236 28.07 -36.75 2.37
C GLN A 236 28.22 -35.21 2.43
N SER A 237 29.42 -34.70 2.72
CA SER A 237 29.72 -33.27 2.65
C SER A 237 29.55 -32.72 1.23
N GLY A 238 29.97 -33.49 0.21
CA GLY A 238 29.78 -33.12 -1.20
C GLY A 238 28.31 -32.97 -1.58
N GLN A 239 27.47 -33.94 -1.20
CA GLN A 239 26.03 -33.87 -1.42
C GLN A 239 25.41 -32.66 -0.72
N THR A 240 25.83 -32.37 0.52
CA THR A 240 25.32 -31.23 1.30
C THR A 240 25.65 -29.90 0.62
N LEU A 241 26.84 -29.78 0.02
CA LEU A 241 27.22 -28.58 -0.75
C LEU A 241 26.38 -28.42 -2.02
N GLU A 242 26.05 -29.51 -2.71
CA GLU A 242 25.14 -29.48 -3.87
C GLU A 242 23.72 -29.03 -3.49
N ASP A 243 23.21 -29.52 -2.36
CA ASP A 243 21.93 -29.09 -1.81
C ASP A 243 21.94 -27.59 -1.44
N ILE A 244 23.05 -27.09 -0.86
CA ILE A 244 23.26 -25.67 -0.58
C ILE A 244 23.24 -24.84 -1.87
N VAL A 245 23.96 -25.25 -2.92
CA VAL A 245 23.96 -24.56 -4.22
C VAL A 245 22.53 -24.45 -4.77
N THR A 246 21.76 -25.54 -4.68
CA THR A 246 20.36 -25.58 -5.11
C THR A 246 19.48 -24.64 -4.30
N ALA A 247 19.64 -24.62 -2.97
CA ALA A 247 18.89 -23.73 -2.08
C ALA A 247 19.21 -22.25 -2.34
N VAL A 248 20.48 -21.91 -2.45
CA VAL A 248 20.94 -20.54 -2.75
C VAL A 248 20.42 -20.06 -4.11
N ARG A 249 20.34 -20.95 -5.11
CA ARG A 249 19.74 -20.63 -6.41
C ARG A 249 18.25 -20.27 -6.29
N LYS A 250 17.48 -20.99 -5.47
CA LYS A 250 16.07 -20.67 -5.20
C LYS A 250 15.93 -19.32 -4.50
N VAL A 251 16.77 -19.04 -3.50
CA VAL A 251 16.79 -17.76 -2.80
C VAL A 251 17.11 -16.61 -3.76
N SER A 252 18.12 -16.78 -4.63
CA SER A 252 18.46 -15.79 -5.66
C SER A 252 17.30 -15.50 -6.60
N HIS A 253 16.50 -16.50 -6.97
CA HIS A 253 15.32 -16.30 -7.80
C HIS A 253 14.24 -15.46 -7.09
N ILE A 254 13.92 -15.78 -5.83
CA ILE A 254 12.96 -15.01 -5.02
C ILE A 254 13.40 -13.56 -4.88
N ILE A 255 14.70 -13.32 -4.68
CA ILE A 255 15.23 -11.95 -4.58
C ILE A 255 15.03 -11.15 -5.87
N ILE A 256 15.17 -11.79 -7.04
CA ILE A 256 14.90 -11.15 -8.33
C ILE A 256 13.41 -10.79 -8.44
N GLU A 257 12.51 -11.66 -8.01
CA GLU A 257 11.07 -11.37 -7.97
C GLU A 257 10.74 -10.21 -7.02
N ILE A 258 11.38 -10.13 -5.85
CA ILE A 258 11.22 -9.01 -4.92
C ILE A 258 11.69 -7.69 -5.56
N ALA A 259 12.83 -7.70 -6.25
CA ALA A 259 13.33 -6.52 -6.94
C ALA A 259 12.36 -6.05 -8.05
N ALA A 260 11.79 -6.99 -8.82
CA ALA A 260 10.80 -6.70 -9.84
C ALA A 260 9.49 -6.13 -9.24
N ALA A 261 8.97 -6.78 -8.19
CA ALA A 261 7.77 -6.32 -7.48
C ALA A 261 7.98 -4.94 -6.84
N SER A 262 9.16 -4.66 -6.29
CA SER A 262 9.50 -3.34 -5.75
C SER A 262 9.52 -2.27 -6.84
N GLN A 263 10.02 -2.60 -8.04
CA GLN A 263 10.01 -1.67 -9.17
C GLN A 263 8.59 -1.36 -9.66
N GLU A 264 7.71 -2.37 -9.67
CA GLU A 264 6.29 -2.20 -10.00
C GLU A 264 5.55 -1.38 -8.94
N GLN A 265 5.81 -1.64 -7.65
CA GLN A 265 5.29 -0.82 -6.55
C GLN A 265 5.71 0.64 -6.68
N ALA A 266 6.97 0.93 -7.04
CA ALA A 266 7.44 2.29 -7.24
C ALA A 266 6.65 3.00 -8.37
N ALA A 267 6.36 2.30 -9.47
CA ALA A 267 5.54 2.84 -10.55
C ALA A 267 4.08 3.08 -10.10
N GLY A 268 3.51 2.16 -9.31
CA GLY A 268 2.18 2.33 -8.71
C GLY A 268 2.10 3.54 -7.77
N ILE A 269 3.13 3.74 -6.95
CA ILE A 269 3.25 4.91 -6.06
C ILE A 269 3.29 6.21 -6.87
N GLN A 270 4.02 6.27 -7.99
CA GLN A 270 4.03 7.44 -8.86
C GLN A 270 2.64 7.76 -9.43
N GLN A 271 1.85 6.74 -9.79
CA GLN A 271 0.47 6.94 -10.24
C GLN A 271 -0.42 7.51 -9.14
N VAL A 272 -0.30 7.00 -7.92
CA VAL A 272 -1.02 7.54 -6.75
C VAL A 272 -0.62 8.99 -6.48
N ASN A 273 0.66 9.32 -6.58
CA ASN A 273 1.15 10.69 -6.38
C ASN A 273 0.53 11.66 -7.41
N ASN A 274 0.46 11.25 -8.69
CA ASN A 274 -0.24 12.03 -9.72
C ASN A 274 -1.73 12.24 -9.40
N ALA A 275 -2.42 11.22 -8.88
CA ALA A 275 -3.81 11.34 -8.46
C ALA A 275 -3.97 12.30 -7.27
N LEU A 276 -3.05 12.27 -6.31
CA LEU A 276 -3.04 13.19 -5.17
C LEU A 276 -2.84 14.64 -5.60
N MET A 277 -1.95 14.90 -6.58
CA MET A 277 -1.80 16.25 -7.15
C MET A 277 -3.10 16.78 -7.78
N GLN A 278 -3.87 15.91 -8.47
CA GLN A 278 -5.17 16.29 -9.02
C GLN A 278 -6.20 16.56 -7.90
N MET A 279 -6.19 15.76 -6.83
CA MET A 279 -7.05 16.00 -5.67
C MET A 279 -6.70 17.30 -4.96
N ASP A 280 -5.42 17.65 -4.84
CA ASP A 280 -4.99 18.94 -4.30
C ASP A 280 -5.51 20.10 -5.14
N GLN A 281 -5.37 20.04 -6.47
CA GLN A 281 -5.94 21.05 -7.37
C GLN A 281 -7.45 21.20 -7.21
N MET A 282 -8.20 20.10 -7.12
CA MET A 282 -9.64 20.15 -6.86
C MET A 282 -9.96 20.72 -5.48
N THR A 283 -9.16 20.42 -4.46
CA THR A 283 -9.33 20.95 -3.10
C THR A 283 -9.13 22.47 -3.09
N GLN A 284 -8.12 22.97 -3.79
CA GLN A 284 -7.91 24.41 -3.97
C GLN A 284 -9.04 25.09 -4.76
N GLN A 285 -9.53 24.45 -5.84
CA GLN A 285 -10.70 24.94 -6.57
C GLN A 285 -11.96 24.99 -5.68
N ASN A 286 -12.17 23.99 -4.84
CA ASN A 286 -13.27 24.00 -3.89
C ASN A 286 -13.16 25.15 -2.90
N ALA A 287 -11.96 25.50 -2.43
CA ALA A 287 -11.75 26.65 -1.56
C ALA A 287 -12.14 27.97 -2.25
N ILE A 288 -11.77 28.13 -3.52
CA ILE A 288 -12.16 29.31 -4.33
C ILE A 288 -13.69 29.34 -4.52
N LEU A 289 -14.31 28.20 -4.84
CA LEU A 289 -15.75 28.09 -5.02
C LEU A 289 -16.51 28.41 -3.74
N VAL A 290 -15.99 27.97 -2.59
CA VAL A 290 -16.54 28.31 -1.27
C VAL A 290 -16.48 29.82 -1.05
N GLU A 291 -15.36 30.46 -1.31
CA GLU A 291 -15.25 31.92 -1.16
C GLU A 291 -16.25 32.67 -2.07
N GLN A 292 -16.34 32.27 -3.34
CA GLN A 292 -17.28 32.85 -4.29
C GLN A 292 -18.74 32.65 -3.88
N ALA A 293 -19.10 31.45 -3.42
CA ALA A 293 -20.45 31.15 -2.95
C ALA A 293 -20.82 31.92 -1.68
N ALA A 294 -19.85 32.18 -0.80
CA ALA A 294 -20.06 33.03 0.39
C ALA A 294 -20.40 34.46 -0.02
N ILE A 295 -19.63 35.04 -0.94
CA ILE A 295 -19.85 36.40 -1.47
C ILE A 295 -21.22 36.49 -2.17
N ALA A 296 -21.56 35.50 -3.00
CA ALA A 296 -22.85 35.46 -3.68
C ALA A 296 -24.02 35.36 -2.70
N SER A 297 -23.91 34.53 -1.66
CA SER A 297 -24.95 34.37 -0.64
C SER A 297 -25.16 35.64 0.18
N GLU A 298 -24.09 36.34 0.56
CA GLU A 298 -24.21 37.61 1.30
C GLU A 298 -24.85 38.70 0.41
N SER A 299 -24.46 38.77 -0.87
CA SER A 299 -25.09 39.68 -1.85
C SER A 299 -26.59 39.40 -2.01
N MET A 300 -26.99 38.13 -2.15
CA MET A 300 -28.41 37.74 -2.22
C MET A 300 -29.20 38.16 -0.97
N LYS A 301 -28.61 37.96 0.22
CA LYS A 301 -29.20 38.37 1.50
C LYS A 301 -29.34 39.89 1.58
N GLU A 302 -28.36 40.66 1.13
CA GLU A 302 -28.43 42.12 1.07
C GLU A 302 -29.51 42.60 0.09
N GLN A 303 -29.58 42.01 -1.11
CA GLN A 303 -30.63 42.33 -2.09
C GLN A 303 -32.03 42.03 -1.55
N ALA A 304 -32.23 40.89 -0.90
CA ALA A 304 -33.50 40.54 -0.26
C ALA A 304 -33.87 41.52 0.86
N LYS A 305 -32.90 41.94 1.67
CA LYS A 305 -33.10 42.94 2.73
C LYS A 305 -33.47 44.32 2.15
N ASN A 306 -32.79 44.76 1.09
CA ASN A 306 -33.10 46.01 0.40
C ASN A 306 -34.51 45.99 -0.20
N LEU A 307 -34.88 44.89 -0.85
CA LEU A 307 -36.23 44.69 -1.39
C LEU A 307 -37.30 44.76 -0.29
N LYS A 308 -37.07 44.08 0.85
CA LYS A 308 -37.96 44.13 2.01
C LYS A 308 -38.08 45.54 2.59
N SER A 309 -36.98 46.29 2.65
CA SER A 309 -36.96 47.69 3.10
C SER A 309 -37.77 48.61 2.18
N HIS A 310 -37.63 48.47 0.87
CA HIS A 310 -38.40 49.26 -0.11
C HIS A 310 -39.91 48.96 -0.05
N ILE A 311 -40.29 47.71 0.24
CA ILE A 311 -41.70 47.32 0.35
C ILE A 311 -42.27 47.68 1.72
N ALA A 312 -41.45 47.80 2.76
CA ALA A 312 -41.91 48.13 4.12
C ALA A 312 -42.59 49.51 4.23
N PHE A 313 -42.35 50.41 3.27
CA PHE A 313 -43.09 51.67 3.14
C PHE A 313 -44.59 51.42 2.84
N PHE A 314 -44.90 50.35 2.10
CA PHE A 314 -46.24 50.03 1.66
C PHE A 314 -46.98 49.15 2.68
N LYS A 315 -48.14 49.63 3.16
CA LYS A 315 -49.07 48.84 3.98
C LYS A 315 -50.01 48.08 3.06
N THR A 316 -49.84 46.77 3.00
CA THR A 316 -50.63 45.86 2.14
C THR A 316 -51.68 45.05 2.91
N ASP A 317 -51.52 44.91 4.23
CA ASP A 317 -52.48 44.21 5.08
C ASP A 317 -53.32 45.21 5.88
N ARG A 318 -54.63 44.92 5.99
CA ARG A 318 -55.51 45.51 7.00
C ARG A 318 -55.21 44.84 8.35
N GLY A 319 -54.06 45.17 8.91
CA GLY A 319 -53.72 44.91 10.32
C GLY A 319 -54.27 46.01 11.20
#